data_AF-A0A957NV06-F1
#
_entry.id   AF-A0A957NV06-F1
#
_cell.length_a   1.000
_cell.length_b   1.000
_cell.length_c   1.000
_cell.angle_alpha   90.00
_cell.angle_beta   90.00
_cell.angle_gamma   90.00
#
_symmetry.space_group_name_H-M   'P 1'
#
loop_
_entity.id
_entity.type
_entity.pdbx_description
1 polymer ?
#
loop_
_entity_poly.entity_id
_entity_poly.type
_entity_poly.pdbx_seq_one_letter_code
_entity_poly.pdbx_strand_id
1 'polypeptide(L)' 'IYFRDPLGQLFELASYKFTPPVGVTASEVLMEAHKLRVAAGAYAISDEHLADAIEELTIRTTRSLSEDRSPKDPY' A
#
# COMPACT_ATOMS: atom_id res chain seq x y z
N ILE A 1 -7.38 -13.70 -5.79
CA ILE A 1 -7.60 -14.95 -6.57
C ILE A 1 -7.71 -16.08 -5.57
N TYR A 2 -8.72 -16.93 -5.70
CA TYR A 2 -8.89 -18.10 -4.82
C TYR A 2 -8.60 -19.37 -5.61
N PHE A 3 -7.84 -20.29 -5.04
CA PHE A 3 -7.64 -21.62 -5.63
C PHE A 3 -7.51 -22.68 -4.55
N ARG A 4 -7.81 -23.93 -4.91
CA ARG A 4 -7.63 -25.08 -4.03
C ARG A 4 -6.43 -25.89 -4.50
N ASP A 5 -5.61 -26.36 -3.55
CA ASP A 5 -4.63 -27.38 -3.88
C ASP A 5 -5.30 -28.75 -4.14
N PRO A 6 -4.57 -29.75 -4.65
CA PRO A 6 -5.13 -31.09 -4.89
C PRO A 6 -5.65 -31.81 -3.65
N LEU A 7 -5.28 -31.36 -2.44
CA LEU A 7 -5.73 -31.93 -1.17
C LEU A 7 -6.92 -31.16 -0.57
N GLY A 8 -7.39 -30.11 -1.24
CA GLY A 8 -8.58 -29.33 -0.89
C GLY A 8 -8.33 -28.05 -0.10
N GLN A 9 -7.08 -27.72 0.25
CA GLN A 9 -6.71 -26.51 0.98
C GLN A 9 -7.03 -25.26 0.14
N LEU A 10 -7.84 -24.35 0.68
CA LEU A 10 -8.17 -23.09 0.03
C LEU A 10 -7.08 -22.05 0.29
N PHE A 11 -6.52 -21.50 -0.78
CA PHE A 11 -5.57 -20.40 -0.76
C PHE A 11 -6.20 -19.13 -1.32
N GLU A 12 -5.99 -18.02 -0.62
CA GLU A 12 -6.32 -16.67 -1.08
C GLU A 12 -5.02 -15.96 -1.49
N LEU A 13 -4.89 -15.66 -2.77
CA LEU A 13 -3.81 -14.83 -3.29
C LEU A 13 -4.30 -13.40 -3.45
N ALA A 14 -3.64 -12.48 -2.78
CA ALA A 14 -3.80 -11.07 -3.06
C ALA A 14 -3.00 -10.69 -4.31
N SER A 15 -3.61 -9.90 -5.19
CA SER A 15 -2.95 -9.33 -6.37
C SER A 15 -3.13 -7.82 -6.31
N TYR A 16 -2.03 -7.11 -6.10
CA TYR A 16 -2.02 -5.66 -6.00
C TYR A 16 -1.43 -5.06 -7.27
N LYS A 17 -2.07 -4.03 -7.80
CA LYS A 17 -1.59 -3.28 -8.97
C LYS A 17 -1.30 -1.85 -8.57
N PHE A 18 -0.04 -1.53 -8.37
CA PHE A 18 0.42 -0.18 -8.04
C PHE A 18 1.83 0.05 -8.57
N THR A 19 2.24 1.31 -8.62
CA THR A 19 3.62 1.70 -8.96
C THR A 19 4.28 2.30 -7.72
N PRO A 20 5.37 1.72 -7.21
CA PRO A 20 6.10 2.29 -6.08
C PRO A 20 6.67 3.68 -6.40
N PRO A 21 6.82 4.55 -5.40
CA PRO A 21 7.60 5.79 -5.54
C PRO A 21 9.05 5.50 -5.98
N VAL A 22 9.68 6.49 -6.63
CA VAL A 22 11.08 6.36 -7.07
C VAL A 22 11.99 6.09 -5.87
N GLY A 23 12.85 5.07 -5.99
CA GLY A 23 13.78 4.67 -4.93
C GLY A 23 13.15 3.85 -3.81
N VAL A 24 11.87 3.49 -3.92
CA VAL A 24 11.16 2.63 -2.98
C VAL A 24 10.77 1.33 -3.68
N THR A 25 10.96 0.20 -3.00
CA THR A 25 10.60 -1.11 -3.52
C THR A 25 9.11 -1.42 -3.29
N ALA A 26 8.54 -2.31 -4.11
CA ALA A 26 7.17 -2.79 -3.88
C ALA A 26 7.00 -3.46 -2.50
N SER A 27 8.06 -4.12 -2.00
CA SER A 27 8.06 -4.74 -0.67
C SER A 27 7.96 -3.72 0.46
N GLU A 28 8.63 -2.56 0.33
CA GLU A 28 8.51 -1.48 1.33
C GLU A 28 7.11 -0.87 1.34
N VAL A 29 6.49 -0.69 0.16
CA VAL A 29 5.09 -0.25 0.07
C VAL A 29 4.16 -1.25 0.75
N LEU A 30 4.30 -2.55 0.46
CA LEU A 30 3.48 -3.59 1.08
C LEU A 30 3.72 -3.71 2.59
N MET A 31 4.93 -3.44 3.06
CA MET A 31 5.25 -3.41 4.49
C MET A 31 4.53 -2.25 5.19
N GLU A 32 4.59 -1.03 4.65
CA GLU A 32 3.87 0.10 5.25
C GLU A 32 2.35 -0.09 5.18
N ALA A 33 1.83 -0.54 4.03
CA ALA A 33 0.41 -0.85 3.87
C ALA A 33 -0.05 -1.93 4.88
N HIS A 34 0.80 -2.92 5.17
CA HIS A 34 0.50 -3.92 6.19
C HIS A 34 0.39 -3.29 7.59
N LYS A 35 1.26 -2.36 7.96
CA LYS A 35 1.19 -1.67 9.26
C LYS A 35 -0.10 -0.86 9.39
N LEU A 36 -0.45 -0.10 8.35
CA LEU A 36 -1.70 0.67 8.31
C LEU A 36 -2.93 -0.23 8.43
N ARG A 37 -2.95 -1.35 7.69
CA ARG A 37 -4.00 -2.36 7.80
C ARG A 37 -4.12 -2.93 9.21
N VAL A 38 -3.00 -3.26 9.88
CA VAL A 38 -3.02 -3.75 11.27
C VAL A 38 -3.62 -2.70 12.20
N ALA A 39 -3.18 -1.45 12.07
CA ALA A 39 -3.67 -0.34 12.89
C ALA A 39 -5.18 -0.11 12.69
N ALA A 40 -5.67 -0.26 11.45
CA ALA A 40 -7.08 -0.17 11.11
C ALA A 40 -7.90 -1.40 11.52
N GLY A 41 -7.26 -2.49 11.97
CA GLY A 41 -7.94 -3.76 12.27
C GLY A 41 -8.56 -4.43 11.05
N ALA A 42 -8.10 -4.08 9.84
CA ALA A 42 -8.69 -4.55 8.60
C ALA A 42 -8.29 -5.99 8.27
N TYR A 43 -9.23 -6.73 7.69
CA TYR A 43 -9.06 -8.15 7.34
C TYR A 43 -7.91 -8.36 6.34
N ALA A 44 -7.80 -7.51 5.32
CA ALA A 44 -6.78 -7.58 4.29
C ALA A 44 -6.31 -6.18 3.88
N ILE A 45 -5.17 -6.09 3.19
CA ILE A 45 -4.71 -4.83 2.60
C ILE A 45 -5.72 -4.47 1.50
N SER A 46 -6.25 -3.26 1.58
CA SER A 46 -7.14 -2.66 0.60
C SER A 46 -6.43 -1.51 -0.13
N ASP A 47 -7.10 -0.95 -1.13
CA ASP A 47 -6.59 0.17 -1.90
C ASP A 47 -6.31 1.41 -1.03
N GLU A 48 -7.11 1.64 0.02
CA GLU A 48 -6.90 2.73 0.99
C GLU A 48 -5.54 2.60 1.69
N HIS A 49 -5.22 1.41 2.21
CA HIS A 49 -3.94 1.16 2.86
C HIS A 49 -2.75 1.28 1.90
N LEU A 50 -2.94 0.93 0.63
CA LEU A 50 -1.91 1.11 -0.41
C LEU A 50 -1.71 2.58 -0.76
N ALA A 51 -2.80 3.34 -0.92
CA ALA A 51 -2.77 4.75 -1.22
C ALA A 51 -2.04 5.52 -0.11
N ASP A 52 -2.44 5.30 1.14
CA ASP A 52 -1.84 5.93 2.32
C ASP A 52 -0.36 5.56 2.47
N ALA A 53 0.00 4.28 2.26
CA ALA A 53 1.40 3.84 2.32
C ALA A 53 2.27 4.52 1.26
N ILE A 54 1.75 4.63 0.02
CA ILE A 54 2.44 5.31 -1.08
C ILE A 54 2.60 6.80 -0.77
N GLU A 55 1.58 7.44 -0.22
CA GLU A 55 1.63 8.85 0.18
C GLU A 55 2.68 9.07 1.28
N GLU A 56 2.64 8.28 2.36
CA GLU A 56 3.60 8.39 3.46
C GLU A 56 5.05 8.19 2.99
N LEU A 57 5.27 7.16 2.15
CA LEU A 57 6.58 6.90 1.57
C LEU A 57 7.02 8.04 0.65
N THR A 58 6.12 8.61 -0.14
CA THR A 58 6.41 9.76 -1.02
C THR A 58 6.78 11.01 -0.21
N ILE A 59 6.07 11.27 0.88
CA ILE A 59 6.39 12.40 1.78
C ILE A 59 7.79 12.19 2.38
N ARG A 60 8.09 10.97 2.83
CA ARG A 60 9.34 10.62 3.51
C ARG A 60 10.56 10.63 2.59
N THR A 61 10.44 10.16 1.35
CA THR A 61 11.61 9.94 0.47
C THR A 61 11.77 10.99 -0.63
N THR A 62 10.68 11.62 -1.07
CA THR A 62 10.73 12.59 -2.16
C THR A 62 10.96 13.99 -1.62
N ARG A 63 12.07 14.62 -2.02
CA ARG A 63 12.38 16.01 -1.69
C ARG A 63 11.45 16.97 -2.44
N SER A 64 11.06 18.05 -1.78
CA SER A 64 10.21 19.11 -2.33
C SER A 64 10.87 20.47 -2.12
N LEU A 65 10.65 21.40 -3.06
CA LEU A 65 10.99 22.81 -2.89
C LEU A 65 9.84 23.62 -2.26
N SER A 66 8.66 23.02 -2.14
CA SER A 66 7.52 23.57 -1.40
C SER A 66 7.57 23.11 0.05
N GLU A 67 7.38 24.06 0.98
CA GLU A 67 7.21 23.79 2.41
C GLU A 67 5.87 23.11 2.70
N ASP A 68 4.82 23.51 1.98
CA ASP A 68 3.49 22.93 2.09
C ASP A 68 3.25 21.92 0.96
N ARG A 69 2.92 20.69 1.37
CA ARG A 69 2.67 19.55 0.47
C ARG A 69 1.23 19.03 0.62
N SER A 70 0.37 19.75 1.33
CA SER A 70 -1.04 19.37 1.45
C SER A 70 -1.70 19.39 0.07
N PRO A 71 -2.67 18.50 -0.18
CA PRO A 71 -3.58 18.66 -1.31
C PRO A 71 -4.19 20.07 -1.28
N LYS A 72 -4.16 20.78 -2.42
CA LYS A 72 -4.71 22.15 -2.53
C LYS A 72 -6.11 22.20 -3.11
N ASP A 73 -6.49 21.18 -3.87
CA ASP A 73 -7.83 21.01 -4.40
C ASP A 73 -8.18 19.50 -4.39
N PRO A 74 -8.60 18.97 -3.24
CA PRO A 74 -8.76 17.54 -3.02
C PRO A 74 -10.14 17.01 -3.44
N TYR A 75 -10.72 17.55 -4.52
CA TYR A 75 -12.08 17.31 -5.06
C TYR A 75 -13.20 18.19 -4.50
#